data_AF-A0A940KMJ9-F1
#
_entry.id   AF-A0A940KMJ9-F1
#
_cell.length_a   1.000
_cell.length_b   1.000
_cell.length_c   1.000
_cell.angle_alpha   90.00
_cell.angle_beta   90.00
_cell.angle_gamma   90.00
#
_symmetry.space_group_name_H-M   'P 1'
#
loop_
_entity.id
_entity.type
_entity.pdbx_description
1 polymer ?
#
loop_
_entity_poly.entity_id
_entity_poly.type
_entity_poly.pdbx_seq_one_letter_code
_entity_poly.pdbx_strand_id
1 'polypeptide(L)' 'YWTGHGAGIGLIWNGRINNMDNFQWLKDNASFLKISAIERALEMPEGTLKKFIDGRRDLPDKWKLSVDRWVSIFKQ' A
#
# COMPACT_ATOMS: atom_id res chain seq x y z
N TYR A 1 -15.90 -13.97 32.37
CA TYR A 1 -15.72 -12.52 32.17
C TYR A 1 -14.26 -12.28 31.81
N TRP A 2 -13.97 -12.08 30.53
CA TRP A 2 -12.68 -11.59 30.07
C TRP A 2 -12.98 -10.55 28.99
N THR A 3 -12.73 -9.30 29.34
CA THR A 3 -12.86 -8.13 28.47
C THR A 3 -11.47 -7.82 27.93
N GLY A 4 -11.31 -7.82 26.62
CA GLY A 4 -10.07 -7.42 25.96
C GLY A 4 -10.38 -6.96 24.54
N HIS A 5 -10.52 -5.64 24.38
CA HIS A 5 -10.45 -4.98 23.08
C HIS A 5 -9.04 -5.15 22.51
N GLY A 6 -8.94 -5.64 21.27
CA GLY A 6 -7.69 -5.67 20.51
C GLY A 6 -8.03 -5.97 19.05
N ALA A 7 -7.88 -4.96 18.20
CA ALA A 7 -8.14 -5.03 16.76
C ALA A 7 -7.45 -6.24 16.11
N GLY A 8 -8.15 -6.87 15.17
CA GLY A 8 -7.81 -8.16 14.57
C GLY A 8 -6.37 -8.28 14.11
N ILE A 9 -5.61 -9.13 14.81
CA ILE A 9 -4.28 -9.60 14.40
C ILE A 9 -4.50 -10.90 13.61
N GLY A 10 -4.81 -10.76 12.33
CA GLY A 10 -4.96 -11.88 11.40
C GLY A 10 -3.62 -12.28 10.78
N LEU A 11 -2.99 -13.31 11.35
CA LEU A 11 -2.13 -14.30 10.67
C LEU A 11 -0.84 -13.80 9.99
N ILE A 12 0.27 -13.97 10.71
CA ILE A 12 1.64 -13.90 10.22
C ILE A 12 1.87 -15.04 9.20
N TRP A 13 2.11 -14.70 7.92
CA TRP A 13 2.63 -15.63 6.91
C TRP A 13 4.07 -15.25 6.56
N ASN A 14 5.01 -16.09 7.02
CA ASN A 14 6.46 -15.87 7.03
C ASN A 14 7.16 -16.01 5.65
N GLY A 15 6.51 -15.49 4.60
CA GLY A 15 6.98 -15.49 3.21
C GLY A 15 6.24 -14.51 2.28
N ARG A 16 5.19 -13.83 2.77
CA ARG A 16 4.47 -12.72 2.08
C ARG A 16 4.84 -11.33 2.60
N ILE A 17 5.90 -11.25 3.42
CA ILE A 17 6.18 -10.09 4.28
C ILE A 17 6.64 -8.86 3.46
N ASN A 18 7.12 -9.01 2.22
CA ASN A 18 7.57 -7.84 1.45
C ASN A 18 6.44 -7.10 0.71
N ASN A 19 5.50 -7.82 0.09
CA ASN A 19 4.46 -7.20 -0.74
C ASN A 19 3.34 -6.55 0.07
N MET A 20 2.87 -7.21 1.14
CA MET A 20 1.78 -6.66 1.97
C MET A 20 2.26 -5.47 2.81
N ASP A 21 3.54 -5.48 3.21
CA ASP A 21 4.15 -4.41 3.98
C ASP A 21 4.37 -3.14 3.15
N ASN A 22 4.78 -3.26 1.88
CA ASN A 22 4.97 -2.10 1.00
C ASN A 22 3.66 -1.35 0.70
N PHE A 23 2.59 -2.09 0.38
CA PHE A 23 1.29 -1.45 0.16
C PHE A 23 0.68 -0.86 1.44
N GLN A 24 0.93 -1.50 2.58
CA GLN A 24 0.48 -0.99 3.87
C GLN A 24 1.26 0.27 4.26
N TRP A 25 2.59 0.25 4.14
CA TRP A 25 3.45 1.42 4.31
C TRP A 25 3.02 2.58 3.42
N LEU A 26 2.69 2.30 2.15
CA LEU A 26 2.20 3.33 1.23
C LEU A 26 0.90 3.96 1.73
N LYS A 27 -0.02 3.16 2.29
CA LYS A 27 -1.28 3.65 2.87
C LYS A 27 -1.04 4.49 4.13
N ASP A 28 -0.19 4.00 5.03
CA ASP A 28 0.09 4.67 6.31
C ASP A 28 0.85 5.99 6.11
N ASN A 29 1.69 6.08 5.09
CA ASN A 29 2.47 7.27 4.77
C ASN A 29 1.84 8.14 3.67
N ALA A 30 0.66 7.76 3.16
CA ALA A 30 0.01 8.44 2.03
C ALA A 30 -0.24 9.94 2.28
N SER A 31 -0.43 10.34 3.54
CA SER A 31 -0.61 11.74 3.94
C SER A 31 0.64 12.59 3.75
N PHE A 32 1.82 11.98 3.83
CA PHE A 32 3.13 12.63 3.63
C PHE A 32 3.62 12.50 2.18
N LEU A 33 3.08 11.54 1.44
CA LEU A 33 3.44 11.28 0.05
C LEU A 33 2.58 12.08 -0.92
N LYS A 34 3.22 12.67 -1.93
CA LYS A 34 2.49 13.28 -3.04
C LYS A 34 2.06 12.20 -4.03
N ILE A 35 0.91 11.57 -3.77
CA ILE A 35 0.39 10.44 -4.57
C ILE A 35 0.33 10.75 -6.07
N SER A 36 -0.07 11.98 -6.44
CA SER A 36 -0.09 12.40 -7.85
C SER A 36 1.30 12.47 -8.50
N ALA A 37 2.38 12.67 -7.73
CA ALA A 37 3.74 12.59 -8.23
C ALA A 37 4.18 11.14 -8.46
N ILE A 38 3.76 10.21 -7.60
CA ILE A 38 4.01 8.77 -7.76
C ILE A 38 3.28 8.26 -9.00
N GLU A 39 2.01 8.62 -9.17
CA GLU A 39 1.22 8.26 -10.35
C GLU A 39 1.88 8.75 -11.64
N ARG A 40 2.38 9.99 -11.66
CA ARG A 40 3.15 10.52 -12.81
C ARG A 40 4.46 9.79 -13.05
N ALA A 41 5.21 9.47 -12.00
CA ALA A 41 6.48 8.75 -12.11
C ALA A 41 6.29 7.32 -12.65
N LEU A 42 5.14 6.70 -12.36
CA LEU A 42 4.78 5.37 -12.83
C LEU A 42 3.93 5.39 -14.12
N GLU A 43 3.74 6.55 -14.75
CA GLU A 43 2.88 6.73 -15.93
C GLU A 43 1.46 6.15 -15.73
N MET A 44 0.97 6.22 -14.49
CA MET A 44 -0.32 5.72 -14.06
C MET A 44 -1.40 6.79 -14.23
N PRO A 45 -2.64 6.41 -14.62
CA PRO A 45 -3.76 7.35 -14.64
C PRO A 45 -4.01 7.96 -13.26
N GLU A 46 -4.20 9.28 -13.25
CA GLU A 46 -4.38 10.06 -12.02
C GLU A 46 -5.57 9.55 -11.20
N GLY A 47 -5.37 9.43 -9.89
CA GLY A 47 -6.34 8.94 -8.93
C GLY A 47 -6.48 7.42 -8.86
N THR A 48 -5.72 6.64 -9.64
CA THR A 48 -5.72 5.18 -9.54
C THR A 48 -5.10 4.72 -8.22
N LEU A 49 -3.93 5.25 -7.87
CA LEU A 49 -3.24 4.95 -6.63
C LEU A 49 -3.97 5.56 -5.44
N LYS A 50 -4.54 6.76 -5.62
CA LYS A 50 -5.38 7.39 -4.60
C LYS A 50 -6.58 6.52 -4.20
N LYS A 51 -7.32 5.99 -5.18
CA LYS A 51 -8.47 5.10 -4.92
C LYS A 51 -8.05 3.81 -4.22
N PHE A 52 -6.84 3.32 -4.48
CA PHE A 52 -6.28 2.18 -3.78
C PHE A 52 -5.94 2.47 -2.32
N ILE A 53 -5.33 3.63 -2.07
CA ILE A 53 -5.00 4.08 -0.72
C ILE A 53 -6.26 4.30 0.11
N ASP A 54 -7.25 4.98 -0.46
CA ASP A 54 -8.56 5.22 0.17
C ASP A 54 -9.40 3.94 0.33
N GLY A 55 -8.94 2.78 -0.15
CA GLY A 55 -9.67 1.51 -0.09
C GLY A 55 -10.93 1.47 -0.96
N ARG A 56 -11.12 2.44 -1.87
CA ARG A 56 -12.29 2.50 -2.76
C ARG A 56 -12.22 1.49 -3.90
N ARG A 57 -11.00 1.11 -4.31
CA ARG A 57 -10.76 0.17 -5.41
C ARG A 57 -9.41 -0.52 -5.25
N ASP A 58 -9.32 -1.80 -5.57
CA ASP A 58 -8.03 -2.49 -5.66
C ASP A 58 -7.13 -1.93 -6.77
N LEU A 59 -5.81 -1.99 -6.52
CA LEU A 59 -4.81 -1.62 -7.50
C LEU A 59 -4.78 -2.66 -8.64
N PRO A 60 -4.88 -2.25 -9.92
CA PRO A 60 -4.78 -3.18 -11.05
C PRO A 60 -3.44 -3.94 -11.04
N ASP A 61 -3.46 -5.23 -11.38
CA ASP A 61 -2.26 -6.09 -11.32
C ASP A 61 -1.07 -5.57 -12.12
N LYS A 62 -1.32 -4.93 -13.26
CA LYS A 62 -0.28 -4.28 -14.09
C LYS A 62 0.53 -3.21 -13.34
N TRP A 63 -0.03 -2.64 -12.28
CA TRP A 63 0.61 -1.60 -11.47
C TRP A 63 1.18 -2.11 -10.16
N LYS A 64 0.77 -3.29 -9.68
CA LYS A 64 1.21 -3.83 -8.39
C LYS A 64 2.73 -3.95 -8.33
N LEU A 65 3.35 -4.53 -9.37
CA LEU A 65 4.81 -4.70 -9.43
C LEU A 65 5.55 -3.36 -9.46
N SER A 66 5.05 -2.39 -10.24
CA SER A 66 5.69 -1.08 -10.37
C SER A 66 5.61 -0.27 -9.08
N VAL A 67 4.46 -0.31 -8.40
CA VAL A 67 4.27 0.33 -7.10
C VAL A 67 5.10 -0.35 -6.02
N ASP A 68 5.09 -1.68 -5.95
CA ASP A 68 5.90 -2.46 -5.01
C ASP A 68 7.40 -2.15 -5.15
N ARG A 69 7.92 -2.13 -6.39
CA ARG A 69 9.31 -1.75 -6.67
C ARG A 69 9.60 -0.31 -6.26
N TRP A 70 8.70 0.62 -6.58
CA TRP A 70 8.89 2.03 -6.23
C TRP A 70 8.97 2.22 -4.71
N VAL A 71 8.06 1.59 -3.95
CA VAL A 71 8.06 1.63 -2.49
C VAL A 71 9.32 0.98 -1.94
N SER A 72 9.75 -0.16 -2.48
CA SER A 72 10.98 -0.85 -2.05
C SER A 72 12.25 0.01 -2.21
N ILE A 73 12.29 0.88 -3.22
CA ILE A 73 13.41 1.82 -3.43
C ILE A 73 13.32 2.98 -2.42
N PHE A 74 12.11 3.50 -2.18
CA PHE A 74 11.89 4.67 -1.32
C PHE A 74 11.88 4.39 0.18
N LYS A 75 11.66 3.13 0.59
CA LYS A 75 11.60 2.72 2.00
C LYS A 75 13.00 2.56 2.64
N GLN A 76 14.08 2.54 1.84
CA GLN A 76 15.46 2.50 2.36
C GLN A 76 15.77 3.71 3.25
#